data_AF-A0A2R7MDN6-F1
#
_entry.id   AF-A0A2R7MDN6-F1
#
_cell.length_a   1.000
_cell.length_b   1.000
_cell.length_c   1.000
_cell.angle_alpha   90.00
_cell.angle_beta   90.00
_cell.angle_gamma   90.00
#
_symmetry.space_group_name_H-M   'P 1'
#
loop_
_entity.id
_entity.type
_entity.pdbx_description
1 polymer ?
#
loop_
_entity_poly.entity_id
_entity_poly.type
_entity_poly.pdbx_seq_one_letter_code
_entity_poly.pdbx_strand_id
1 'polypeptide(L)'
;MSGSTWDEAAKVAGYADAATACRGVKNYFGTLPAVERDDLRDLWRQRMELLWTYAARDAEIGKPGALRAGTAIAQRAAAMDGLDAPTQVTVTADAAELSQLVEVLLAAQGGVVEASIWDDGEVLDADLVEE
;
A
#
# COMPACT_ATOMS: atom_id res chain seq x y z
N MET A 1 20.45 -13.40 -8.74
CA MET A 1 20.68 -12.17 -9.53
C MET A 1 20.62 -11.00 -8.55
N SER A 2 21.75 -10.40 -8.17
CA SER A 2 21.73 -9.18 -7.35
C SER A 2 21.50 -8.00 -8.28
N GLY A 3 20.43 -7.24 -8.06
CA GLY A 3 20.21 -6.01 -8.81
C GLY A 3 21.34 -5.05 -8.49
N SER A 4 22.09 -4.64 -9.51
CA SER A 4 23.08 -3.58 -9.37
C SER A 4 22.36 -2.27 -9.06
N THR A 5 22.89 -1.45 -8.17
CA THR A 5 22.38 -0.09 -8.00
C THR A 5 22.64 0.73 -9.27
N TRP A 6 21.90 1.81 -9.49
CA TRP A 6 22.15 2.70 -10.63
C TRP A 6 23.57 3.29 -10.63
N ASP A 7 24.17 3.46 -9.46
CA ASP A 7 25.58 3.87 -9.32
C ASP A 7 26.55 2.78 -9.81
N GLU A 8 26.28 1.52 -9.51
CA GLU A 8 27.08 0.40 -10.02
C GLU A 8 26.90 0.24 -11.53
N ALA A 9 25.67 0.38 -12.03
CA ALA A 9 25.38 0.37 -13.46
C ALA A 9 26.10 1.52 -14.20
N ALA A 10 26.12 2.72 -13.61
CA ALA A 10 26.83 3.87 -14.17
C ALA A 10 28.33 3.62 -14.29
N LYS A 11 28.96 3.07 -13.25
CA LYS A 11 30.39 2.72 -13.25
C LYS A 11 30.74 1.68 -14.31
N VAL A 12 29.91 0.66 -14.48
CA VAL A 12 30.14 -0.41 -15.47
C VAL A 12 29.92 0.09 -16.91
N ALA A 13 28.89 0.90 -17.12
CA ALA A 13 28.52 1.40 -18.45
C ALA A 13 29.26 2.68 -18.86
N GLY A 14 30.11 3.24 -17.99
CA GLY A 14 30.91 4.44 -18.28
C GLY A 14 30.12 5.76 -18.21
N TYR A 15 29.00 5.78 -17.49
CA TYR A 15 28.26 7.02 -17.24
C TYR A 15 28.84 7.78 -16.06
N ALA A 16 28.71 9.11 -16.09
CA ALA A 16 29.23 10.00 -15.05
C ALA A 16 28.53 9.83 -13.69
N ASP A 17 27.23 9.53 -13.70
CA ASP A 17 26.41 9.37 -12.51
C ASP A 17 25.21 8.43 -12.74
N ALA A 18 24.58 8.01 -11.65
CA ALA A 18 23.37 7.17 -11.68
C ALA A 18 22.21 7.79 -12.46
N ALA A 19 22.05 9.12 -12.41
CA ALA A 19 20.96 9.82 -13.08
C ALA A 19 21.09 9.73 -14.62
N THR A 20 22.32 9.86 -15.13
CA THR A 20 22.64 9.76 -16.55
C THR A 20 22.53 8.32 -17.02
N ALA A 21 22.95 7.34 -16.22
CA ALA A 21 22.75 5.93 -16.52
C ALA A 21 21.25 5.57 -16.63
N CYS A 22 20.44 6.00 -15.65
CA CYS A 22 18.99 5.78 -15.65
C CYS A 22 18.30 6.43 -16.86
N ARG A 23 18.70 7.65 -17.21
CA ARG A 23 18.19 8.36 -18.40
C ARG A 23 18.62 7.67 -19.70
N GLY A 24 19.86 7.19 -19.79
CA GLY A 24 20.37 6.45 -20.93
C GLY A 24 19.59 5.16 -21.18
N VAL A 25 19.32 4.40 -20.12
CA VAL A 25 18.47 3.20 -20.20
C VAL A 25 17.05 3.54 -20.63
N LYS A 26 16.44 4.57 -20.03
CA LYS A 26 15.09 5.03 -20.42
C LYS A 26 15.02 5.47 -21.88
N ASN A 27 16.04 6.18 -22.38
CA ASN A 27 16.09 6.62 -23.77
C ASN A 27 16.28 5.45 -24.75
N TYR A 28 17.04 4.43 -24.36
CA TYR A 28 17.28 3.26 -25.20
C TYR A 28 16.06 2.33 -25.29
N PHE A 29 15.40 2.05 -24.16
CA PHE A 29 14.23 1.16 -24.10
C PHE A 29 12.89 1.90 -24.29
N GLY A 30 12.88 3.23 -24.38
CA GLY A 30 11.68 4.07 -24.46
C GLY A 30 10.95 4.24 -23.11
N THR A 31 10.99 3.22 -22.26
CA THR A 31 10.50 3.22 -20.88
C THR A 31 11.53 2.58 -19.95
N LEU A 32 11.49 2.91 -18.66
CA LEU A 32 12.29 2.14 -17.70
C LEU A 32 11.76 0.71 -17.67
N PRO A 33 12.62 -0.32 -17.67
CA PRO A 33 12.20 -1.68 -17.42
C PRO A 33 11.44 -1.72 -16.10
N ALA A 34 10.13 -1.93 -16.18
CA ALA A 34 9.32 -2.14 -15.00
C ALA A 34 9.63 -3.56 -14.54
N VAL A 35 10.23 -3.71 -13.36
CA VAL A 35 10.22 -5.03 -12.73
C VAL A 35 8.77 -5.33 -12.40
N GLU A 36 8.21 -6.36 -13.04
CA GLU A 36 6.81 -6.70 -12.85
C GLU A 36 6.60 -7.07 -11.36
N ARG A 37 5.50 -6.57 -10.79
CA ARG A 37 5.20 -6.81 -9.36
C ARG A 37 5.15 -8.30 -9.06
N ASP A 38 4.72 -9.10 -10.03
CA ASP A 38 4.59 -10.54 -9.87
C ASP A 38 5.96 -11.24 -9.91
N ASP A 39 6.89 -10.80 -10.74
CA ASP A 39 8.29 -11.29 -10.71
C ASP A 39 8.95 -11.03 -9.35
N LEU A 40 8.71 -9.85 -8.76
CA LEU A 40 9.20 -9.53 -7.42
C LEU A 40 8.56 -10.41 -6.35
N ARG A 41 7.25 -10.67 -6.46
CA ARG A 41 6.54 -11.57 -5.54
C ARG A 41 7.09 -12.98 -5.62
N ASP A 42 7.32 -13.51 -6.82
CA ASP A 42 7.84 -14.86 -6.99
C ASP A 42 9.27 -14.99 -6.45
N LEU A 43 10.12 -13.99 -6.70
CA LEU A 43 11.46 -13.93 -6.12
C LEU A 43 11.42 -13.89 -4.59
N TRP A 44 10.51 -13.13 -4.00
CA TRP A 44 10.35 -13.07 -2.55
C TRP A 44 9.76 -14.37 -1.98
N ARG A 45 8.84 -15.02 -2.69
CA ARG A 45 8.29 -16.33 -2.32
C ARG A 45 9.38 -17.39 -2.24
N GLN A 46 10.25 -17.47 -3.26
CA GLN A 46 11.40 -18.38 -3.26
C GLN A 46 12.34 -18.14 -2.07
N ARG A 47 12.61 -16.87 -1.73
CA ARG A 47 13.44 -16.50 -0.58
C ARG A 47 12.78 -16.88 0.76
N MET A 48 11.48 -16.67 0.90
CA MET A 48 10.75 -17.03 2.11
C MET A 48 10.68 -18.54 2.31
N GLU A 49 10.52 -19.32 1.24
CA GLU A 49 10.52 -20.79 1.30
C GLU A 49 11.86 -21.33 1.82
N LEU A 50 12.97 -20.74 1.36
CA LEU A 50 14.30 -21.09 1.86
C LEU A 50 14.44 -20.77 3.36
N LEU A 51 14.00 -19.58 3.78
CA LEU A 51 14.05 -19.18 5.19
C LEU A 51 13.15 -20.07 6.07
N TRP A 52 11.99 -20.44 5.55
CA TRP A 52 11.06 -21.36 6.22
C TRP A 52 11.73 -22.71 6.48
N THR A 53 12.43 -23.26 5.48
CA THR A 53 13.17 -24.52 5.61
C THR A 53 14.22 -24.45 6.72
N TYR A 54 14.97 -23.35 6.82
CA TYR A 54 15.93 -23.15 7.91
C TYR A 54 15.25 -23.01 9.28
N ALA A 55 14.18 -22.23 9.37
CA ALA A 55 13.44 -22.04 10.61
C ALA A 55 12.81 -23.35 11.11
N ALA A 56 12.29 -24.17 10.20
CA ALA A 56 11.74 -25.49 10.51
C ALA A 56 12.82 -26.43 11.07
N ARG A 57 13.97 -26.51 10.40
CA ARG A 57 15.11 -27.30 10.88
C ARG A 57 15.64 -26.83 12.24
N ASP A 58 15.72 -25.53 12.44
CA ASP A 58 16.13 -24.95 13.73
C ASP A 58 15.09 -25.23 14.84
N ALA A 59 13.79 -25.32 14.49
CA ALA A 59 12.72 -25.66 15.41
C ALA A 59 12.77 -27.14 15.82
N GLU A 60 13.10 -28.05 14.90
CA GLU A 60 13.24 -29.49 15.18
C GLU A 60 14.31 -29.77 16.26
N ILE A 61 15.40 -29.00 16.25
CA ILE A 61 16.48 -29.13 17.24
C ILE A 61 16.24 -28.28 18.51
N GLY A 62 15.08 -27.64 18.64
CA GLY A 62 14.70 -26.84 19.82
C GLY A 62 15.46 -25.53 19.97
N LYS A 63 15.99 -24.96 18.88
CA LYS A 63 16.78 -23.74 18.95
C LYS A 63 15.92 -22.55 19.41
N PRO A 64 16.37 -21.77 20.40
CA PRO A 64 15.65 -20.59 20.86
C PRO A 64 15.44 -19.59 19.71
N GLY A 65 14.21 -19.12 19.54
CA GLY A 65 13.86 -18.13 18.52
C GLY A 65 13.46 -18.71 17.15
N ALA A 66 13.64 -20.02 16.91
CA ALA A 66 13.24 -20.66 15.66
C ALA A 66 11.73 -20.50 15.37
N LEU A 67 10.89 -20.71 16.40
CA LEU A 67 9.45 -20.51 16.29
C LEU A 67 9.08 -19.06 15.93
N ARG A 68 9.75 -18.07 16.54
CA ARG A 68 9.51 -16.65 16.22
C ARG A 68 9.92 -16.31 14.79
N ALA A 69 11.03 -16.86 14.32
CA ALA A 69 11.47 -16.72 12.93
C ALA A 69 10.43 -17.33 11.98
N GLY A 70 9.97 -18.56 12.25
CA GLY A 70 8.92 -19.23 11.48
C GLY A 70 7.63 -18.41 11.41
N THR A 71 7.14 -17.89 12.55
CA THR A 71 5.94 -17.04 12.57
C THR A 71 6.11 -15.75 11.78
N ALA A 72 7.28 -15.11 11.85
CA ALA A 72 7.54 -13.88 11.12
C ALA A 72 7.58 -14.13 9.60
N ILE A 73 8.15 -15.25 9.17
CA ILE A 73 8.16 -15.66 7.76
C ILE A 73 6.73 -15.92 7.28
N ALA A 74 5.94 -16.68 8.03
CA ALA A 74 4.56 -17.00 7.68
C ALA A 74 3.66 -15.76 7.55
N GLN A 75 3.75 -14.81 8.49
CA GLN A 75 3.00 -13.54 8.43
C GLN A 75 3.37 -12.71 7.20
N ARG A 76 4.66 -12.68 6.83
CA ARG A 76 5.11 -11.93 5.65
C ARG A 76 4.68 -12.60 4.34
N ALA A 77 4.64 -13.92 4.30
CA ALA A 77 4.10 -14.66 3.16
C ALA A 77 2.60 -14.41 3.00
N ALA A 78 1.82 -14.53 4.09
CA ALA A 78 0.38 -14.28 4.08
C ALA A 78 0.02 -12.84 3.67
N ALA A 79 0.80 -11.85 4.13
CA ALA A 79 0.64 -10.45 3.71
C ALA A 79 0.95 -10.23 2.21
N MET A 80 1.88 -10.99 1.64
CA MET A 80 2.25 -10.90 0.22
C MET A 80 1.13 -11.42 -0.70
N ASP A 81 0.49 -12.49 -0.27
CA ASP A 81 -0.63 -13.15 -0.97
C ASP A 81 -1.98 -12.48 -0.67
N GLY A 82 -2.03 -11.54 0.28
CA GLY A 82 -3.27 -10.87 0.70
C GLY A 82 -4.20 -11.76 1.52
N LEU A 83 -3.72 -12.91 1.99
CA LEU A 83 -4.47 -13.85 2.86
C LEU A 83 -4.86 -13.20 4.20
N ASP A 84 -4.05 -12.25 4.67
CA ASP A 84 -4.29 -11.50 5.91
C ASP A 84 -5.03 -10.18 5.67
N ALA A 85 -5.49 -9.89 4.45
CA ALA A 85 -6.21 -8.65 4.17
C ALA A 85 -7.60 -8.68 4.84
N PRO A 86 -7.97 -7.66 5.64
CA PRO A 86 -9.27 -7.62 6.28
C PRO A 86 -10.38 -7.52 5.22
N THR A 87 -11.38 -8.40 5.31
CA THR A 87 -12.61 -8.30 4.51
C THR A 87 -13.36 -7.04 4.91
N GLN A 88 -13.26 -5.98 4.10
CA GLN A 88 -14.08 -4.79 4.30
C GLN A 88 -15.45 -5.02 3.65
N VAL A 89 -16.50 -5.01 4.47
CA VAL A 89 -17.88 -4.95 4.00
C VAL A 89 -18.26 -3.48 3.94
N THR A 90 -18.18 -2.89 2.76
CA THR A 90 -18.66 -1.52 2.54
C THR A 90 -20.17 -1.57 2.36
N VAL A 91 -20.91 -1.12 3.37
CA VAL A 91 -22.35 -0.87 3.25
C VAL A 91 -22.52 0.55 2.74
N THR A 92 -22.73 0.72 1.44
CA THR A 92 -23.24 1.98 0.89
C THR A 92 -24.74 1.98 1.07
N ALA A 93 -25.22 2.62 2.14
CA ALA A 93 -26.64 2.95 2.25
C ALA A 93 -26.98 3.95 1.15
N ASP A 94 -28.06 3.73 0.43
CA ASP A 94 -28.60 4.75 -0.46
C ASP A 94 -29.06 5.95 0.39
N ALA A 95 -29.02 7.18 -0.14
CA ALA A 95 -29.30 8.39 0.66
C ALA A 95 -30.69 8.35 1.33
N ALA A 96 -31.63 7.62 0.70
CA ALA A 96 -32.96 7.35 1.24
C ALA A 96 -32.94 6.43 2.49
N GLU A 97 -32.07 5.43 2.52
CA GLU A 97 -31.96 4.48 3.64
C GLU A 97 -31.30 5.14 4.86
N LEU A 98 -30.32 6.02 4.63
CA LEU A 98 -29.73 6.87 5.68
C LEU A 98 -30.76 7.80 6.31
N SER A 99 -31.63 8.41 5.49
CA SER A 99 -32.69 9.31 5.98
C SER A 99 -33.72 8.56 6.84
N GLN A 100 -34.13 7.36 6.42
CA GLN A 100 -35.03 6.51 7.20
C GLN A 100 -34.39 6.01 8.49
N LEU A 101 -33.09 5.67 8.48
CA LEU A 101 -32.36 5.25 9.67
C LEU A 101 -32.29 6.39 10.69
N VAL A 102 -32.03 7.62 10.23
CA VAL A 102 -31.99 8.83 11.06
C VAL A 102 -33.38 9.11 11.65
N GLU A 103 -34.45 9.01 10.87
CA GLU A 103 -35.83 9.17 11.39
C GLU A 103 -36.18 8.15 12.47
N VAL A 104 -35.82 6.87 12.27
CA VAL A 104 -36.08 5.81 13.25
C VAL A 104 -35.30 6.04 14.56
N LEU A 105 -34.06 6.51 14.47
CA LEU A 105 -33.24 6.83 15.64
C LEU A 105 -33.72 8.09 16.38
N LEU A 106 -34.19 9.11 15.65
CA LEU A 106 -34.78 10.33 16.24
C LEU A 106 -36.12 10.04 16.94
N ALA A 107 -36.97 9.21 16.34
CA ALA A 107 -38.23 8.77 16.94
C ALA A 107 -38.01 7.96 18.23
N ALA A 108 -36.91 7.18 18.30
CA ALA A 108 -36.56 6.40 19.48
C ALA A 108 -35.98 7.23 20.64
N GLN A 109 -35.37 8.40 20.36
CA GLN A 109 -34.77 9.27 21.39
C GLN A 109 -35.70 10.40 21.90
N GLY A 110 -36.84 10.63 21.26
CA GLY A 110 -37.81 11.66 21.69
C GLY A 110 -37.31 13.10 21.61
N GLY A 111 -36.21 13.35 20.89
CA GLY A 111 -35.60 14.67 20.74
C GLY A 111 -36.01 15.35 19.43
N VAL A 112 -36.58 16.55 19.53
CA VAL A 112 -36.73 17.47 18.40
C VAL A 112 -35.43 18.26 18.25
N VAL A 113 -34.79 18.22 17.08
CA VAL A 113 -33.63 19.06 16.76
C VAL A 113 -34.04 20.02 15.64
N GLU A 114 -33.96 21.32 15.90
CA GLU A 114 -34.02 22.35 14.86
C GLU A 114 -32.80 22.21 13.95
N ALA A 115 -33.04 21.87 12.69
CA ALA A 115 -32.00 21.81 11.68
C ALA A 115 -31.59 23.24 11.28
N SER A 116 -30.41 23.70 11.72
CA SER A 116 -29.75 24.83 11.05
C SER A 116 -29.04 24.28 9.82
N ILE A 117 -29.58 24.58 8.63
CA ILE A 117 -28.90 24.34 7.36
C ILE A 117 -27.79 25.41 7.27
N TRP A 118 -26.53 24.98 7.36
CA TRP A 118 -25.40 25.85 7.03
C TRP A 118 -25.27 25.82 5.50
N ASP A 119 -25.57 26.96 4.89
CA ASP A 119 -25.43 27.23 3.46
C ASP A 119 -23.96 27.54 3.15
N ASP A 120 -23.16 26.51 2.88
CA ASP A 120 -21.80 26.68 2.36
C ASP A 120 -21.89 26.94 0.84
N GLY A 121 -22.13 28.20 0.49
CA GLY A 121 -22.42 28.60 -0.88
C GLY A 121 -22.08 30.04 -1.24
N GLU A 122 -20.95 30.60 -0.78
CA GLU A 122 -20.46 31.86 -1.35
C GLU A 122 -18.92 31.90 -1.46
N VAL A 123 -18.42 31.64 -2.68
CA VAL A 123 -17.05 31.98 -3.08
C VAL A 123 -17.07 33.46 -3.49
N LEU A 124 -16.58 34.34 -2.63
CA LEU A 124 -16.30 35.73 -2.98
C LEU A 124 -14.85 35.84 -3.45
N ASP A 125 -14.68 35.88 -4.78
CA ASP A 125 -13.49 36.43 -5.42
C ASP A 125 -13.35 37.89 -5.01
N ALA A 126 -12.27 38.22 -4.30
CA ALA A 126 -11.90 39.59 -3.97
C ALA A 126 -10.51 39.89 -4.55
N ASP A 127 -10.47 40.18 -5.85
CA ASP A 127 -9.38 40.90 -6.49
C ASP A 127 -9.90 42.24 -7.04
N LEU A 128 -9.06 43.27 -6.89
CA LEU A 128 -9.11 44.64 -7.44
C LEU A 128 -9.96 45.69 -6.72
N VAL A 129 -9.30 46.64 -6.05
CA VAL A 129 -9.42 48.08 -6.36
C VAL A 129 -8.07 48.78 -6.08
N GLU A 130 -7.51 49.41 -7.13
CA GLU A 130 -6.46 50.43 -7.06
C GLU A 130 -7.03 51.76 -6.54
N GLU A 131 -6.30 52.46 -5.67
CA GLU A 131 -6.21 53.93 -5.67
C GLU A 131 -4.86 54.39 -5.08
#